data_AF-A0A6P3QV59-F1
#
_entry.id   AF-A0A6P3QV59-F1
#
_cell.length_a   1.000
_cell.length_b   1.000
_cell.length_c   1.000
_cell.angle_alpha   90.00
_cell.angle_beta   90.00
_cell.angle_gamma   90.00
#
_symmetry.space_group_name_H-M   'P 1'
#
loop_
_entity.id
_entity.type
_entity.pdbx_description
1 polymer ?
#
loop_
_entity_poly.entity_id
_entity_poly.type
_entity_poly.pdbx_seq_one_letter_code
_entity_poly.pdbx_strand_id
1 'polypeptide(L)'
;MSGKENNFPPLPSFVPLKPCFYQDFSDEIPIEHQVLVKRIYRLWLFYCATLAVNLVACLAWWIGGGSGANFGLALLWLLLFSPCGYVCWFRPAYKAFRADSSFNFMAFFFIFGAQFVLTVIQAIGFSGWGACGWLAAIGFFQTSVGAAVVMLLPAIMFTMSAAMMAIVITKVHRIYRGNGGSFQKAQTEWSTGTWRNPPSREAQFNNFSGNSLPEYPAVPSYPASGSQWP
;
A
#
# COMPACT_ATOMS: atom_id res chain seq x y z
N MET A 1 17.69 -20.11 -16.57
CA MET A 1 16.78 -19.25 -15.77
C MET A 1 15.56 -18.95 -16.62
N SER A 2 14.47 -19.71 -16.48
CA SER A 2 13.22 -19.40 -17.16
C SER A 2 12.61 -18.18 -16.47
N GLY A 3 12.62 -17.02 -17.13
CA GLY A 3 12.09 -15.78 -16.56
C GLY A 3 10.59 -15.95 -16.29
N LYS A 4 10.16 -15.70 -15.05
CA LYS A 4 8.75 -15.72 -14.66
C LYS A 4 7.97 -14.72 -15.54
N GLU A 5 6.94 -15.18 -16.25
CA GLU A 5 6.16 -14.36 -17.20
C GLU A 5 5.37 -13.27 -16.49
N ASN A 6 5.42 -12.03 -16.98
CA ASN A 6 4.65 -10.94 -16.38
C ASN A 6 3.14 -11.23 -16.45
N ASN A 7 2.44 -11.09 -15.32
CA ASN A 7 1.01 -11.44 -15.15
C ASN A 7 0.12 -10.23 -14.77
N PHE A 8 0.71 -9.05 -14.58
CA PHE A 8 0.01 -7.88 -14.05
C PHE A 8 0.31 -6.57 -14.80
N PRO A 9 -0.68 -5.69 -15.06
CA PRO A 9 -2.11 -5.90 -14.85
C PRO A 9 -2.71 -6.93 -15.83
N PRO A 10 -3.66 -7.79 -15.40
CA PRO A 10 -4.38 -8.69 -16.29
C PRO A 10 -5.33 -7.85 -17.14
N LEU A 11 -4.85 -7.42 -18.29
CA LEU A 11 -5.63 -6.61 -19.20
C LEU A 11 -6.36 -7.50 -20.21
N PRO A 12 -7.63 -7.21 -20.51
CA PRO A 12 -8.31 -7.86 -21.62
C PRO A 12 -7.53 -7.61 -22.92
N SER A 13 -7.49 -8.59 -23.82
CA SER A 13 -6.68 -8.61 -25.05
C SER A 13 -6.89 -7.43 -26.00
N PHE A 14 -7.92 -6.61 -25.77
CA PHE A 14 -8.22 -5.39 -26.52
C PHE A 14 -7.40 -4.15 -26.08
N VAL A 15 -6.78 -4.17 -24.89
CA VAL A 15 -5.93 -3.07 -24.43
C VAL A 15 -4.48 -3.33 -24.89
N PRO A 16 -3.84 -2.44 -25.66
CA PRO A 16 -2.48 -2.62 -26.20
C PRO A 16 -1.38 -2.42 -25.15
N LEU A 17 -1.63 -2.80 -23.89
CA LEU A 17 -0.68 -2.75 -22.79
C LEU A 17 -0.37 -4.20 -22.40
N LYS A 18 0.86 -4.64 -22.65
CA LYS A 18 1.33 -5.95 -22.19
C LYS A 18 1.46 -5.93 -20.66
N PRO A 19 1.17 -7.05 -19.97
CA PRO A 19 1.47 -7.17 -18.54
C PRO A 19 2.92 -6.75 -18.27
N CYS A 20 3.10 -5.72 -17.47
CA CYS A 20 4.42 -5.14 -17.21
C CYS A 20 5.15 -5.85 -16.08
N PHE A 21 4.43 -6.58 -15.21
CA PHE A 21 4.98 -7.10 -13.97
C PHE A 21 4.54 -8.53 -13.66
N TYR A 22 5.47 -9.37 -13.22
CA TYR A 22 5.13 -10.59 -12.51
C TYR A 22 4.68 -10.24 -11.08
N GLN A 23 3.56 -10.85 -10.66
CA GLN A 23 3.03 -10.68 -9.32
C GLN A 23 2.42 -12.00 -8.86
N ASP A 24 3.02 -12.61 -7.84
CA ASP A 24 2.51 -13.81 -7.21
C ASP A 24 2.63 -13.69 -5.69
N PHE A 25 1.48 -13.56 -5.02
CA PHE A 25 1.43 -13.42 -3.58
C PHE A 25 1.81 -14.71 -2.85
N SER A 26 1.58 -15.88 -3.46
CA SER A 26 1.78 -17.17 -2.80
C SER A 26 3.26 -17.54 -2.79
N ASP A 27 3.97 -17.23 -3.88
CA ASP A 27 5.38 -17.56 -4.04
C ASP A 27 6.34 -16.47 -3.53
N GLU A 28 5.97 -15.18 -3.58
CA GLU A 28 6.90 -14.09 -3.24
C GLU A 28 6.69 -13.46 -1.86
N ILE A 29 5.52 -13.63 -1.23
CA ILE A 29 5.23 -13.04 0.09
C ILE A 29 5.20 -14.14 1.16
N PRO A 30 5.86 -13.95 2.33
CA PRO A 30 5.78 -14.89 3.44
C PRO A 30 4.34 -15.14 3.88
N ILE A 31 3.99 -16.40 4.18
CA ILE A 31 2.63 -16.85 4.54
C ILE A 31 2.00 -15.96 5.62
N GLU A 32 2.80 -15.54 6.61
CA GLU A 32 2.40 -14.66 7.71
C GLU A 32 1.89 -13.28 7.25
N HIS A 33 2.40 -12.76 6.14
CA HIS A 33 2.06 -11.43 5.61
C HIS A 33 1.17 -11.47 4.36
N GLN A 34 0.99 -12.63 3.72
CA GLN A 34 0.18 -12.78 2.51
C GLN A 34 -1.23 -12.22 2.65
N VAL A 35 -1.89 -12.50 3.78
CA VAL A 35 -3.25 -12.01 4.04
C VAL A 35 -3.29 -10.50 4.09
N LEU A 36 -2.28 -9.87 4.71
CA LEU A 36 -2.20 -8.42 4.82
C LEU A 36 -1.92 -7.79 3.46
N VAL A 37 -0.94 -8.29 2.69
CA VAL A 37 -0.61 -7.74 1.36
C VAL A 37 -1.78 -7.93 0.39
N LYS A 38 -2.50 -9.05 0.44
CA LYS A 38 -3.75 -9.27 -0.32
C LYS A 38 -4.85 -8.27 0.08
N ARG A 39 -4.97 -7.91 1.37
CA ARG A 39 -5.91 -6.87 1.83
C ARG A 39 -5.51 -5.48 1.33
N ILE A 40 -4.22 -5.14 1.34
CA ILE A 40 -3.68 -3.88 0.77
C ILE A 40 -4.02 -3.80 -0.73
N TYR A 41 -3.84 -4.90 -1.48
CA TYR A 41 -4.21 -4.98 -2.88
C TYR A 41 -5.72 -4.80 -3.13
N ARG A 42 -6.56 -5.48 -2.36
CA ARG A 42 -8.03 -5.32 -2.44
C ARG A 42 -8.47 -3.89 -2.09
N LEU A 43 -7.79 -3.24 -1.16
CA LEU A 43 -8.04 -1.85 -0.81
C LEU A 43 -7.72 -0.91 -1.99
N TRP A 44 -6.63 -1.16 -2.71
CA TRP A 44 -6.31 -0.41 -3.94
C TRP A 44 -7.42 -0.57 -4.99
N LEU A 45 -7.85 -1.80 -5.25
CA LEU A 45 -8.96 -2.07 -6.18
C LEU A 45 -10.26 -1.38 -5.74
N PHE A 46 -10.58 -1.44 -4.44
CA PHE A 46 -11.76 -0.77 -3.89
C PHE A 46 -11.68 0.75 -4.02
N TYR A 47 -10.49 1.34 -3.84
CA TYR A 47 -10.28 2.76 -4.05
C TYR A 47 -10.44 3.15 -5.54
N CYS A 48 -9.91 2.37 -6.47
CA CYS A 48 -10.15 2.57 -7.92
C CYS A 48 -11.64 2.48 -8.27
N ALA A 49 -12.35 1.49 -7.72
CA ALA A 49 -13.79 1.37 -7.89
C ALA A 49 -14.54 2.58 -7.30
N THR A 50 -14.10 3.08 -6.15
CA THR A 50 -14.64 4.30 -5.52
C THR A 50 -14.48 5.51 -6.43
N LEU A 51 -13.31 5.69 -7.06
CA LEU A 51 -13.07 6.76 -8.03
C LEU A 51 -13.98 6.64 -9.27
N ALA A 52 -14.24 5.42 -9.74
CA ALA A 52 -15.14 5.18 -10.86
C ALA A 52 -16.61 5.50 -10.50
N VAL A 53 -17.06 5.08 -9.32
CA VAL A 53 -18.39 5.45 -8.80
C VAL A 53 -18.50 6.96 -8.59
N ASN A 54 -17.43 7.60 -8.10
CA ASN A 54 -17.35 9.05 -7.96
C ASN A 54 -17.46 9.78 -9.30
N LEU A 55 -16.86 9.25 -10.38
CA LEU A 55 -17.02 9.81 -11.73
C LEU A 55 -18.49 9.79 -12.17
N VAL A 56 -19.19 8.67 -11.96
CA VAL A 56 -20.63 8.55 -12.27
C VAL A 56 -21.46 9.51 -11.42
N ALA A 57 -21.13 9.67 -10.14
CA ALA A 57 -21.81 10.62 -9.27
C ALA A 57 -21.56 12.08 -9.67
N CYS A 58 -20.33 12.43 -10.06
CA CYS A 58 -20.03 13.76 -10.59
C CYS A 58 -20.74 14.02 -11.93
N LEU A 59 -20.99 12.98 -12.74
CA LEU A 59 -21.82 13.10 -13.93
C LEU A 59 -23.29 13.36 -13.56
N ALA A 60 -23.84 12.63 -12.58
CA ALA A 60 -25.18 12.86 -12.06
C ALA A 60 -25.34 14.27 -11.46
N TRP A 61 -24.33 14.76 -10.73
CA TRP A 61 -24.25 16.14 -10.25
C TRP A 61 -24.37 17.13 -11.41
N TRP A 62 -23.60 16.92 -12.48
CA TRP A 62 -23.58 17.84 -13.61
C TRP A 62 -24.93 17.86 -14.35
N ILE A 63 -25.50 16.69 -14.63
CA ILE A 63 -26.84 16.57 -15.25
C ILE A 63 -27.92 17.18 -14.34
N GLY A 64 -27.77 17.05 -13.02
CA GLY A 64 -28.68 17.61 -12.02
C GLY A 64 -28.62 19.13 -11.84
N GLY A 65 -27.84 19.85 -12.67
CA GLY A 65 -27.77 21.32 -12.65
C GLY A 65 -26.55 21.90 -11.93
N GLY A 66 -25.59 21.06 -11.53
CA GLY A 66 -24.37 21.52 -10.88
C GLY A 66 -23.17 21.66 -11.84
N SER A 67 -22.06 22.22 -11.36
CA SER A 67 -20.87 22.49 -12.20
C SER A 67 -20.20 21.22 -12.76
N GLY A 68 -19.92 21.22 -14.06
CA GLY A 68 -19.18 20.16 -14.76
C GLY A 68 -17.69 20.08 -14.39
N ALA A 69 -17.14 21.06 -13.67
CA ALA A 69 -15.75 21.02 -13.21
C ALA A 69 -15.47 19.80 -12.31
N ASN A 70 -16.45 19.40 -11.49
CA ASN A 70 -16.34 18.21 -10.65
C ASN A 70 -16.22 16.92 -11.46
N PHE A 71 -16.90 16.85 -12.61
CA PHE A 71 -16.81 15.70 -13.51
C PHE A 71 -15.43 15.61 -14.18
N GLY A 72 -14.94 16.73 -14.74
CA GLY A 72 -13.61 16.78 -15.36
C GLY A 72 -12.48 16.41 -14.39
N LEU A 73 -12.54 16.93 -13.15
CA LEU A 73 -11.58 16.58 -12.11
C LEU A 73 -11.73 15.14 -11.63
N ALA A 74 -12.95 14.60 -11.51
CA ALA A 74 -13.16 13.19 -11.15
C ALA A 74 -12.53 12.25 -12.19
N LEU A 75 -12.62 12.59 -13.48
CA LEU A 75 -11.99 11.82 -14.56
C LEU A 75 -10.46 11.88 -14.45
N LEU A 76 -9.91 13.08 -14.23
CA LEU A 76 -8.48 13.27 -14.01
C LEU A 76 -7.98 12.45 -12.80
N TRP A 77 -8.72 12.47 -11.68
CA TRP A 77 -8.37 11.71 -10.49
C TRP A 77 -8.45 10.20 -10.71
N LEU A 78 -9.46 9.71 -11.42
CA LEU A 78 -9.57 8.30 -11.77
C LEU A 78 -8.34 7.84 -12.59
N LEU A 79 -7.96 8.61 -13.60
CA LEU A 79 -6.84 8.28 -14.48
C LEU A 79 -5.47 8.46 -13.83
N LEU A 80 -5.31 9.43 -12.93
CA LEU A 80 -4.05 9.71 -12.26
C LEU A 80 -3.84 8.81 -11.04
N PHE A 81 -4.81 8.75 -10.12
CA PHE A 81 -4.64 8.07 -8.83
C PHE A 81 -4.73 6.55 -8.93
N SER A 82 -5.37 5.99 -9.97
CA SER A 82 -5.39 4.54 -10.16
C SER A 82 -3.98 3.97 -10.43
N PRO A 83 -3.25 4.40 -11.48
CA PRO A 83 -1.89 3.93 -11.72
C PRO A 83 -0.89 4.46 -10.69
N CYS A 84 -1.02 5.71 -10.24
CA CYS A 84 -0.15 6.29 -9.22
C CYS A 84 -0.27 5.50 -7.91
N GLY A 85 -1.49 5.14 -7.49
CA GLY A 85 -1.70 4.36 -6.27
C GLY A 85 -1.02 2.98 -6.33
N TYR A 86 -1.10 2.32 -7.48
CA TYR A 86 -0.45 1.03 -7.68
C TYR A 86 1.07 1.15 -7.57
N VAL A 87 1.66 2.13 -8.26
CA VAL A 87 3.11 2.30 -8.36
C VAL A 87 3.70 2.87 -7.08
N CYS A 88 3.04 3.83 -6.46
CA CYS A 88 3.60 4.65 -5.40
C CYS A 88 3.35 4.10 -4.00
N TRP A 89 2.29 3.31 -3.75
CA TRP A 89 2.09 2.73 -2.42
C TRP A 89 1.93 1.21 -2.43
N PHE A 90 1.20 0.63 -3.37
CA PHE A 90 1.05 -0.83 -3.40
C PHE A 90 2.39 -1.52 -3.70
N ARG A 91 3.14 -1.04 -4.71
CA ARG A 91 4.45 -1.59 -5.07
C ARG A 91 5.50 -1.49 -3.96
N PRO A 92 5.68 -0.33 -3.30
CA PRO A 92 6.56 -0.24 -2.14
C PRO A 92 6.12 -1.16 -1.01
N ALA A 93 4.83 -1.29 -0.72
CA ALA A 93 4.33 -2.25 0.26
C ALA A 93 4.70 -3.70 -0.11
N TYR A 94 4.47 -4.09 -1.37
CA TYR A 94 4.79 -5.42 -1.87
C TYR A 94 6.29 -5.73 -1.73
N LYS A 95 7.15 -4.78 -2.14
CA LYS A 95 8.61 -4.90 -1.98
C LYS A 95 9.03 -4.96 -0.51
N ALA A 96 8.42 -4.14 0.35
CA ALA A 96 8.71 -4.11 1.77
C ALA A 96 8.42 -5.47 2.43
N PHE A 97 7.25 -6.07 2.16
CA PHE A 97 6.86 -7.36 2.73
C PHE A 97 7.57 -8.57 2.11
N ARG A 98 8.00 -8.48 0.84
CA ARG A 98 8.78 -9.55 0.19
C ARG A 98 10.18 -9.70 0.78
N ALA A 99 10.80 -8.59 1.14
CA ALA A 99 12.23 -8.51 1.45
C ALA A 99 12.56 -8.00 2.85
N ASP A 100 11.55 -7.71 3.68
CA ASP A 100 11.69 -7.02 4.97
C ASP A 100 12.52 -5.72 4.88
N SER A 101 12.35 -4.97 3.77
CA SER A 101 13.12 -3.77 3.50
C SER A 101 12.53 -2.54 4.21
N SER A 102 13.31 -1.98 5.13
CA SER A 102 12.93 -0.83 5.97
C SER A 102 12.77 0.45 5.14
N PHE A 103 13.57 0.62 4.08
CA PHE A 103 13.42 1.76 3.18
C PHE A 103 12.06 1.73 2.43
N ASN A 104 11.68 0.56 1.91
CA ASN A 104 10.40 0.40 1.22
C ASN A 104 9.21 0.57 2.18
N PHE A 105 9.35 0.16 3.45
CA PHE A 105 8.36 0.47 4.49
C PHE A 105 8.21 1.98 4.73
N MET A 106 9.31 2.73 4.81
CA MET A 106 9.25 4.18 5.04
C MET A 106 8.61 4.91 3.85
N ALA A 107 8.97 4.55 2.62
CA ALA A 107 8.33 5.07 1.41
C ALA A 107 6.83 4.76 1.38
N PHE A 108 6.44 3.54 1.75
CA PHE A 108 5.03 3.17 1.89
C PHE A 108 4.30 4.07 2.90
N PHE A 109 4.81 4.27 4.11
CA PHE A 109 4.13 5.09 5.12
C PHE A 109 3.94 6.55 4.69
N PHE A 110 4.96 7.15 4.07
CA PHE A 110 4.87 8.54 3.62
C PHE A 110 3.82 8.71 2.52
N ILE A 111 3.91 7.89 1.46
CA ILE A 111 3.01 8.01 0.30
C ILE A 111 1.59 7.56 0.67
N PHE A 112 1.46 6.43 1.37
CA PHE A 112 0.15 5.93 1.80
C PHE A 112 -0.49 6.82 2.87
N GLY A 113 0.31 7.49 3.71
CA GLY A 113 -0.16 8.51 4.65
C GLY A 113 -0.72 9.74 3.92
N ALA A 114 -0.01 10.24 2.89
CA ALA A 114 -0.53 11.32 2.04
C ALA A 114 -1.82 10.89 1.31
N GLN A 115 -1.86 9.67 0.78
CA GLN A 115 -3.06 9.09 0.16
C GLN A 115 -4.23 8.99 1.14
N PHE A 116 -3.99 8.62 2.40
CA PHE A 116 -5.01 8.60 3.44
C PHE A 116 -5.60 10.00 3.68
N VAL A 117 -4.75 11.03 3.83
CA VAL A 117 -5.21 12.42 3.99
C VAL A 117 -6.03 12.87 2.77
N LEU A 118 -5.57 12.60 1.55
CA LEU A 118 -6.31 12.89 0.32
C LEU A 118 -7.67 12.19 0.30
N THR A 119 -7.74 10.93 0.73
CA THR A 119 -8.99 10.16 0.77
C THR A 119 -9.97 10.71 1.81
N VAL A 120 -9.47 11.24 2.95
CA VAL A 120 -10.30 11.95 3.93
C VAL A 120 -10.86 13.25 3.33
N ILE A 121 -10.05 14.02 2.60
CA ILE A 121 -10.51 15.23 1.89
C ILE A 121 -11.58 14.88 0.85
N GLN A 122 -11.40 13.78 0.11
CA GLN A 122 -12.38 13.27 -0.85
C GLN A 122 -13.68 12.83 -0.17
N ALA A 123 -13.61 12.21 1.01
CA ALA A 123 -14.78 11.85 1.80
C ALA A 123 -15.56 13.09 2.29
N ILE A 124 -14.86 14.18 2.65
CA ILE A 124 -15.49 15.46 3.00
C ILE A 124 -16.19 16.06 1.77
N GLY A 125 -15.53 16.06 0.60
CA GLY A 125 -16.14 16.45 -0.66
C GLY A 125 -16.31 17.96 -0.84
N PHE A 126 -15.20 18.70 -0.85
CA PHE A 126 -15.24 20.13 -1.18
C PHE A 126 -15.68 20.34 -2.64
N SER A 127 -16.56 21.32 -2.85
CA SER A 127 -17.01 21.67 -4.21
C SER A 127 -15.83 22.14 -5.05
N GLY A 128 -15.74 21.68 -6.30
CA GLY A 128 -14.64 22.02 -7.21
C GLY A 128 -13.37 21.17 -7.01
N TRP A 129 -13.38 20.17 -6.13
CA TRP A 129 -12.28 19.22 -5.96
C TRP A 129 -12.47 17.91 -6.75
N GLY A 130 -13.59 17.73 -7.44
CA GLY A 130 -13.85 16.50 -8.20
C GLY A 130 -14.20 15.28 -7.34
N ALA A 131 -14.69 15.49 -6.12
CA ALA A 131 -15.16 14.43 -5.23
C ALA A 131 -16.56 14.73 -4.70
N CYS A 132 -17.48 13.78 -4.89
CA CYS A 132 -18.83 13.79 -4.32
C CYS A 132 -18.79 13.20 -2.89
N GLY A 133 -18.19 13.94 -1.97
CA GLY A 133 -18.18 13.59 -0.54
C GLY A 133 -19.43 14.08 0.20
N TRP A 134 -19.41 13.97 1.53
CA TRP A 134 -20.56 14.28 2.39
C TRP A 134 -21.08 15.71 2.25
N LEU A 135 -20.20 16.72 2.25
CA LEU A 135 -20.62 18.12 2.13
C LEU A 135 -21.26 18.39 0.77
N ALA A 136 -20.62 17.86 -0.28
CA ALA A 136 -21.10 17.89 -1.65
C ALA A 136 -22.51 17.30 -1.78
N ALA A 137 -22.74 16.09 -1.24
CA ALA A 137 -24.04 15.41 -1.26
C ALA A 137 -25.12 16.14 -0.46
N ILE A 138 -24.81 16.55 0.76
CA ILE A 138 -25.78 17.26 1.63
C ILE A 138 -26.21 18.58 0.98
N GLY A 139 -25.26 19.34 0.43
CA GLY A 139 -25.55 20.62 -0.23
C GLY A 139 -26.43 20.48 -1.47
N PHE A 140 -26.37 19.35 -2.18
CA PHE A 140 -27.07 19.17 -3.45
C PHE A 140 -28.52 18.67 -3.30
N PHE A 141 -28.96 18.26 -2.10
CA PHE A 141 -30.34 17.82 -1.86
C PHE A 141 -31.39 18.90 -2.19
N GLN A 142 -31.03 20.18 -2.02
CA GLN A 142 -31.90 21.31 -2.32
C GLN A 142 -32.03 21.56 -3.84
N THR A 143 -31.14 20.98 -4.65
CA THR A 143 -31.11 21.14 -6.11
C THR A 143 -31.72 19.94 -6.82
N SER A 144 -31.26 18.73 -6.49
CA SER A 144 -31.79 17.49 -7.07
C SER A 144 -31.61 16.33 -6.10
N VAL A 145 -32.73 15.85 -5.56
CA VAL A 145 -32.75 14.71 -4.62
C VAL A 145 -32.16 13.46 -5.27
N GLY A 146 -32.50 13.20 -6.54
CA GLY A 146 -32.00 12.01 -7.26
C GLY A 146 -30.48 12.02 -7.39
N ALA A 147 -29.90 13.14 -7.81
CA ALA A 147 -28.45 13.27 -7.91
C ALA A 147 -27.77 13.21 -6.53
N ALA A 148 -28.34 13.85 -5.51
CA ALA A 148 -27.82 13.81 -4.15
C ALA A 148 -27.76 12.39 -3.58
N VAL A 149 -28.77 11.55 -3.84
CA VAL A 149 -28.75 10.13 -3.44
C VAL A 149 -27.62 9.36 -4.12
N VAL A 150 -27.41 9.57 -5.43
CA VAL A 150 -26.29 8.95 -6.16
C VAL A 150 -24.95 9.40 -5.59
N MET A 151 -24.84 10.64 -5.15
CA MET A 151 -23.62 11.21 -4.56
C MET A 151 -23.33 10.71 -3.14
N LEU A 152 -24.32 10.17 -2.41
CA LEU A 152 -24.05 9.53 -1.12
C LEU A 152 -23.25 8.24 -1.27
N LEU A 153 -23.39 7.50 -2.39
CA LEU A 153 -22.62 6.27 -2.62
C LEU A 153 -21.10 6.49 -2.55
N PRO A 154 -20.50 7.38 -3.37
CA PRO A 154 -19.06 7.64 -3.28
C PRO A 154 -18.65 8.24 -1.94
N ALA A 155 -19.49 9.07 -1.29
CA ALA A 155 -19.20 9.58 0.05
C ALA A 155 -18.98 8.44 1.07
N ILE A 156 -19.89 7.45 1.09
CA ILE A 156 -19.76 6.26 1.95
C ILE A 156 -18.52 5.45 1.56
N MET A 157 -18.30 5.22 0.26
CA MET A 157 -17.14 4.44 -0.21
C MET A 157 -15.80 5.11 0.09
N PHE A 158 -15.70 6.44 0.01
CA PHE A 158 -14.50 7.18 0.42
C PHE A 158 -14.29 7.10 1.92
N THR A 159 -15.34 7.20 2.74
CA THR A 159 -15.25 6.99 4.19
C THR A 159 -14.78 5.57 4.53
N MET A 160 -15.33 4.54 3.87
CA MET A 160 -14.89 3.15 4.02
C MET A 160 -13.42 2.98 3.60
N SER A 161 -13.02 3.59 2.49
CA SER A 161 -11.63 3.58 2.01
C SER A 161 -10.69 4.19 3.04
N ALA A 162 -11.02 5.37 3.57
CA ALA A 162 -10.22 6.04 4.61
C ALA A 162 -10.10 5.19 5.88
N ALA A 163 -11.21 4.59 6.35
CA ALA A 163 -11.20 3.71 7.51
C ALA A 163 -10.31 2.47 7.29
N MET A 164 -10.40 1.83 6.13
CA MET A 164 -9.54 0.69 5.79
C MET A 164 -8.07 1.09 5.67
N MET A 165 -7.77 2.26 5.09
CA MET A 165 -6.40 2.81 5.04
C MET A 165 -5.84 3.03 6.44
N ALA A 166 -6.62 3.59 7.37
CA ALA A 166 -6.20 3.78 8.76
C ALA A 166 -5.88 2.44 9.46
N ILE A 167 -6.71 1.40 9.23
CA ILE A 167 -6.47 0.05 9.76
C ILE A 167 -5.18 -0.54 9.19
N VAL A 168 -4.95 -0.39 7.88
CA VAL A 168 -3.74 -0.87 7.21
C VAL A 168 -2.50 -0.16 7.75
N ILE A 169 -2.50 1.19 7.82
CA ILE A 169 -1.39 1.97 8.39
C ILE A 169 -1.05 1.46 9.78
N THR A 170 -2.07 1.32 10.64
CA THR A 170 -1.87 0.85 12.02
C THR A 170 -1.27 -0.55 12.08
N LYS A 171 -1.76 -1.49 11.26
CA LYS A 171 -1.25 -2.87 11.23
C LYS A 171 0.16 -2.95 10.70
N VAL A 172 0.46 -2.29 9.58
CA VAL A 172 1.79 -2.28 8.98
C VAL A 172 2.78 -1.61 9.93
N HIS A 173 2.39 -0.51 10.58
CA HIS A 173 3.24 0.18 11.57
C HIS A 173 3.55 -0.69 12.79
N ARG A 174 2.57 -1.45 13.30
CA ARG A 174 2.81 -2.41 14.39
C ARG A 174 3.80 -3.50 13.99
N ILE A 175 3.67 -4.06 12.79
CA ILE A 175 4.61 -5.08 12.29
C ILE A 175 6.01 -4.48 12.11
N TYR A 176 6.11 -3.30 11.48
CA TYR A 176 7.38 -2.61 11.27
C TYR A 176 8.12 -2.32 12.58
N ARG A 177 7.41 -1.86 13.62
CA ARG A 177 8.00 -1.63 14.95
C ARG A 177 8.32 -2.92 15.70
N GLY A 178 7.50 -3.97 15.53
CA GLY A 178 7.72 -5.28 16.15
C GLY A 178 8.95 -6.00 15.63
N ASN A 179 9.30 -5.80 14.35
CA ASN A 179 10.47 -6.42 13.71
C ASN A 179 11.78 -5.63 13.88
N GLY A 180 11.82 -4.64 14.78
CA GLY A 180 13.01 -3.80 14.98
C GLY A 180 13.32 -2.84 13.83
N GLY A 181 12.32 -2.51 12.99
CA GLY A 181 12.46 -1.53 11.92
C GLY A 181 12.85 -0.15 12.47
N SER A 182 13.94 0.42 11.95
CA SER A 182 14.46 1.72 12.38
C SER A 182 14.89 2.58 11.20
N PHE A 183 14.90 3.90 11.39
CA PHE A 183 15.41 4.83 10.39
C PHE A 183 16.89 4.58 10.10
N GLN A 184 17.69 4.21 11.11
CA GLN A 184 19.08 3.76 10.91
C GLN A 184 19.16 2.57 9.95
N LYS A 185 18.34 1.53 10.14
CA LYS A 185 18.31 0.37 9.23
C LYS A 185 17.95 0.80 7.80
N ALA A 186 17.00 1.71 7.65
CA ALA A 186 16.65 2.28 6.34
C ALA A 186 17.80 3.11 5.71
N GLN A 187 18.58 3.85 6.51
CA GLN A 187 19.75 4.58 6.02
C GLN A 187 20.86 3.64 5.54
N THR A 188 21.12 2.55 6.29
CA THR A 188 22.08 1.52 5.89
C THR A 188 21.62 0.80 4.62
N GLU A 189 20.34 0.45 4.50
CA GLU A 189 19.79 -0.14 3.27
C GLU A 189 19.88 0.81 2.07
N TRP A 190 19.71 2.13 2.29
CA TRP A 190 19.85 3.16 1.26
C TRP A 190 21.30 3.29 0.78
N SER A 191 22.26 3.41 1.69
CA SER A 191 23.68 3.59 1.37
C SER A 191 24.30 2.37 0.70
N THR A 192 23.86 1.17 1.09
CA THR A 192 24.33 -0.11 0.52
C THR A 192 23.64 -0.48 -0.79
N GLY A 193 22.58 0.24 -1.18
CA GLY A 193 21.82 -0.02 -2.41
C GLY A 193 20.94 -1.27 -2.36
N THR A 194 20.90 -1.99 -1.22
CA THR A 194 20.12 -3.23 -1.02
C THR A 194 18.61 -2.99 -1.19
N TRP A 195 18.14 -1.76 -1.09
CA TRP A 195 16.74 -1.39 -1.35
C TRP A 195 16.26 -1.62 -2.80
N ARG A 196 17.17 -1.66 -3.79
CA ARG A 196 16.82 -1.84 -5.22
C ARG A 196 16.54 -3.29 -5.58
N ASN A 197 17.43 -4.19 -5.15
CA ASN A 197 17.36 -5.63 -5.34
C ASN A 197 17.62 -6.32 -4.01
N PRO A 198 16.67 -6.25 -3.07
CA PRO A 198 16.87 -6.93 -1.81
C PRO A 198 17.01 -8.43 -2.07
N PRO A 199 18.02 -9.10 -1.46
CA PRO A 199 18.24 -10.52 -1.66
C PRO A 199 16.94 -11.28 -1.36
N SER A 200 16.57 -12.22 -2.24
CA SER A 200 15.51 -13.16 -1.90
C SER A 200 15.89 -13.87 -0.60
N ARG A 201 14.92 -14.25 0.21
CA ARG A 201 15.17 -14.95 1.48
C ARG A 201 16.12 -16.14 1.31
N GLU A 202 16.08 -16.82 0.15
CA GLU A 202 17.02 -17.88 -0.25
C GLU A 202 18.49 -17.43 -0.22
N ALA A 203 18.81 -16.21 -0.64
CA ALA A 203 20.16 -15.65 -0.55
C ALA A 203 20.54 -15.24 0.88
N GLN A 204 19.57 -14.81 1.71
CA GLN A 204 19.81 -14.57 3.14
C GLN A 204 20.03 -15.88 3.91
N PHE A 205 19.20 -16.90 3.68
CA PHE A 205 19.35 -18.22 4.28
C PHE A 205 20.62 -18.93 3.78
N ASN A 206 20.98 -18.77 2.50
CA ASN A 206 22.25 -19.33 1.99
C ASN A 206 23.49 -18.65 2.59
N ASN A 207 23.40 -17.37 2.99
CA ASN A 207 24.46 -16.71 3.77
C ASN A 207 24.54 -17.21 5.22
N PHE A 208 23.46 -17.76 5.78
CA PHE A 208 23.48 -18.47 7.07
C PHE A 208 23.94 -19.93 6.95
N SER A 209 23.88 -20.53 5.75
CA SER A 209 24.49 -21.85 5.49
C SER A 209 25.98 -21.80 5.14
N GLY A 210 26.58 -20.61 5.14
CA GLY A 210 28.04 -20.50 5.28
C GLY A 210 28.42 -21.01 6.67
N ASN A 211 29.35 -21.95 6.73
CA ASN A 211 29.83 -22.74 7.89
C ASN A 211 30.26 -21.97 9.17
N SER A 212 29.90 -20.71 9.39
CA SER A 212 30.13 -20.02 10.66
C SER A 212 28.91 -20.13 11.55
N LEU A 213 28.88 -21.17 12.39
CA LEU A 213 28.06 -21.17 13.61
C LEU A 213 28.30 -19.84 14.36
N PRO A 214 27.29 -19.25 15.02
CA PRO A 214 27.53 -18.13 15.92
C PRO A 214 28.59 -18.57 16.94
N GLU A 215 29.72 -17.88 16.96
CA GLU A 215 30.74 -18.12 17.97
C GLU A 215 30.19 -17.61 19.30
N TYR A 216 29.58 -18.52 20.06
CA TYR A 216 29.15 -18.22 21.42
C TYR A 216 30.41 -17.92 22.24
N PRO A 217 30.44 -16.86 23.05
CA PRO A 217 31.54 -16.62 23.96
C PRO A 217 31.71 -17.87 24.83
N ALA A 218 32.90 -18.47 24.78
CA ALA A 218 33.22 -19.66 25.56
C ALA A 218 32.93 -19.39 27.04
N VAL A 219 32.11 -20.24 27.65
CA VAL A 219 31.82 -20.18 29.09
C VAL A 219 33.16 -20.24 29.85
N PRO A 220 33.41 -19.35 30.82
CA PRO A 220 34.60 -19.43 31.64
C PRO A 220 34.72 -20.81 32.29
N SER A 221 35.82 -21.50 32.03
CA SER A 221 36.12 -22.78 32.67
C SER A 221 36.36 -22.54 34.15
N TYR A 222 35.43 -22.96 35.00
CA TYR A 222 35.67 -23.00 36.44
C TYR A 222 36.71 -24.08 36.75
N PRO A 223 37.71 -23.79 37.61
CA PRO A 223 38.65 -24.82 38.03
C PRO A 223 37.89 -25.93 38.76
N ALA A 224 38.23 -27.18 38.45
CA ALA A 224 37.67 -28.34 39.12
C ALA A 224 37.94 -28.21 40.64
N SER A 225 36.92 -28.49 41.44
CA SER A 225 37.01 -28.53 42.90
C SER A 225 38.13 -29.49 43.32
N GLY A 226 39.32 -28.96 43.65
CA GLY A 226 40.46 -29.78 44.04
C GLY A 226 41.85 -29.14 43.96
N SER A 227 42.03 -27.97 43.35
CA SER A 227 43.33 -27.28 43.39
C SER A 227 43.50 -26.50 44.69
N GLN A 228 44.33 -27.05 45.59
CA GLN A 228 44.87 -26.41 46.78
C GLN A 228 45.39 -24.99 46.49
N TRP A 229 44.94 -24.03 47.30
CA TRP A 229 45.59 -22.74 47.44
C TRP A 229 46.77 -22.88 48.43
N PRO A 230 47.89 -22.15 48.24
CA PRO A 230 48.97 -22.07 49.22
C PRO A 230 48.54 -21.35 50.50
#